data_AF-A0A538AN31-F1
#
_entry.id   AF-A0A538AN31-F1
#
_cell.length_a   1.000
_cell.length_b   1.000
_cell.length_c   1.000
_cell.angle_alpha   90.00
_cell.angle_beta   90.00
_cell.angle_gamma   90.00
#
_symmetry.space_group_name_H-M   'P 1'
#
loop_
_entity.id
_entity.type
_entity.pdbx_description
1 polymer ?
#
loop_
_entity_poly.entity_id
_entity_poly.type
_entity_poly.pdbx_seq_one_letter_code
_entity_poly.pdbx_strand_id
1 'polypeptide(L)'
;MSTSDQKSTTKMVLGVAALGALVTGVILTLMVIRVSAQHVSANGSLVHGFEHPKGAVQTMLATSDGQVVAALARDPSLSHREAFNGGAAEFAYRAMRPMPAYLAWLLSGGQRGWVPGALIAVVILGGGAIAAVGAVLFVRHGVPARFGLVAALLPGALSSLHGLVPEAGGVALVTGGWILAKQRRLWLGVLLLSLGGLWRETLLVVPAVLVLTTLWETRAARAAAPYLVPFAVFAGWVAFVREQAGAWPWSTSVGRLAAPFVGIVKDISYWKNTAALEILAIVVTAAVIVLAVRRRDELAPLMVGYGVLGTVMGQVVWHTWADWCRVLLPLHLMGLVVLVRARYVVRDTARAG
;
A
#
# COMPACT_ATOMS: atom_id res chain seq x y z
N MET A 1 26.51 17.43 -3.51
CA MET A 1 26.36 16.78 -4.83
C MET A 1 26.51 17.84 -5.89
N SER A 2 27.34 17.59 -6.90
CA SER A 2 27.42 18.46 -8.06
C SER A 2 26.09 18.41 -8.85
N THR A 3 25.80 19.42 -9.66
CA THR A 3 24.61 19.43 -10.53
C THR A 3 24.62 18.26 -11.53
N SER A 4 25.79 17.75 -11.91
CA SER A 4 25.96 16.54 -12.72
C SER A 4 25.54 15.27 -11.99
N ASP A 5 25.88 15.12 -10.70
CA ASP A 5 25.50 13.94 -9.90
C ASP A 5 23.98 13.87 -9.70
N GLN A 6 23.34 15.03 -9.54
CA GLN A 6 21.89 15.11 -9.38
C GLN A 6 21.16 14.70 -10.67
N LYS A 7 21.61 15.17 -11.83
CA LYS A 7 21.06 14.76 -13.13
C LYS A 7 21.22 13.25 -13.38
N SER A 8 22.37 12.69 -13.03
CA SER A 8 22.64 11.25 -13.13
C SER A 8 21.68 10.43 -12.26
N THR A 9 21.51 10.85 -10.99
CA THR A 9 20.61 10.18 -10.04
C THR A 9 19.16 10.22 -10.51
N THR A 10 18.67 11.36 -11.00
CA THR A 10 17.30 11.48 -11.52
C THR A 10 17.07 10.54 -12.69
N LYS A 11 17.99 10.46 -13.66
CA LYS A 11 17.90 9.53 -14.79
C LYS A 11 17.84 8.08 -14.32
N MET A 12 18.65 7.72 -13.32
CA MET A 12 18.66 6.38 -12.76
C MET A 12 17.35 6.02 -12.05
N VAL A 13 16.80 6.94 -11.25
CA VAL A 13 15.49 6.75 -10.59
C VAL A 13 14.37 6.59 -11.61
N LEU A 14 14.35 7.40 -12.67
CA LEU A 14 13.38 7.28 -13.76
C LEU A 14 13.52 5.94 -14.50
N GLY A 15 14.75 5.48 -14.75
CA GLY A 15 15.01 4.17 -15.34
C GLY A 15 14.50 3.02 -14.45
N VAL A 16 14.73 3.10 -13.14
CA VAL A 16 14.20 2.12 -12.16
C VAL A 16 12.67 2.16 -12.10
N ALA A 17 12.06 3.35 -12.18
CA ALA A 17 10.62 3.50 -12.23
C ALA A 17 10.01 2.84 -13.48
N ALA A 18 10.57 3.11 -14.65
CA ALA A 18 10.13 2.54 -15.92
C ALA A 18 10.27 1.01 -15.93
N LEU A 19 11.40 0.49 -15.43
CA LEU A 19 11.61 -0.95 -15.33
C LEU A 19 10.71 -1.61 -14.28
N GLY A 20 10.43 -0.94 -13.16
CA GLY A 20 9.45 -1.41 -12.17
C GLY A 20 8.03 -1.50 -12.76
N ALA A 21 7.61 -0.52 -13.55
CA ALA A 21 6.35 -0.56 -14.28
C ALA A 21 6.33 -1.69 -15.32
N LEU A 22 7.42 -1.86 -16.08
CA LEU A 22 7.56 -2.95 -17.06
C LEU A 22 7.44 -4.33 -16.40
N VAL A 23 8.20 -4.57 -15.33
CA VAL A 23 8.16 -5.84 -14.58
C VAL A 23 6.75 -6.11 -14.07
N THR A 24 6.09 -5.09 -13.51
CA THR A 24 4.69 -5.21 -13.04
C THR A 24 3.75 -5.57 -14.19
N GLY A 25 3.88 -4.91 -15.35
CA GLY A 25 3.09 -5.20 -16.55
C GLY A 25 3.31 -6.61 -17.10
N VAL A 26 4.56 -7.09 -17.11
CA VAL A 26 4.89 -8.46 -17.53
C VAL A 26 4.24 -9.48 -16.60
N ILE A 27 4.40 -9.34 -15.28
CA ILE A 27 3.79 -10.24 -14.30
C ILE A 27 2.26 -10.24 -14.47
N LEU A 28 1.65 -9.07 -14.60
CA LEU A 28 0.22 -8.95 -14.79
C LEU A 28 -0.27 -9.62 -16.08
N THR A 29 0.48 -9.46 -17.17
CA THR A 29 0.18 -10.13 -18.45
C THR A 29 0.21 -11.65 -18.29
N LEU A 30 1.25 -12.18 -17.62
CA LEU A 30 1.35 -13.62 -17.32
C LEU A 30 0.17 -14.11 -16.46
N MET A 31 -0.28 -13.30 -15.51
CA MET A 31 -1.46 -13.60 -14.69
C MET A 31 -2.74 -13.63 -15.51
N VAL A 32 -2.95 -12.65 -16.39
CA VAL A 32 -4.10 -12.62 -17.31
C VAL A 32 -4.12 -13.86 -18.20
N ILE A 33 -2.96 -14.24 -18.76
CA ILE A 33 -2.82 -15.47 -19.55
C ILE A 33 -3.18 -16.70 -18.71
N ARG A 34 -2.64 -16.81 -17.49
CA ARG A 34 -2.93 -17.94 -16.60
C ARG A 34 -4.42 -18.03 -16.24
N VAL A 35 -5.06 -16.92 -15.91
CA VAL A 35 -6.49 -16.87 -15.58
C VAL A 35 -7.34 -17.19 -16.82
N SER A 36 -6.92 -16.76 -18.01
CA SER A 36 -7.64 -17.09 -19.26
C SER A 36 -7.67 -18.59 -19.56
N ALA A 37 -6.68 -19.34 -19.06
CA ALA A 37 -6.60 -20.79 -19.19
C ALA A 37 -7.38 -21.55 -18.10
N GLN A 38 -7.92 -20.87 -17.09
CA GLN A 38 -8.59 -21.50 -15.94
C GLN A 38 -10.07 -21.12 -15.87
N HIS A 39 -10.94 -22.10 -15.60
CA HIS A 39 -12.33 -21.86 -15.24
C HIS A 39 -12.41 -21.45 -13.76
N VAL A 40 -12.32 -20.15 -13.49
CA VAL A 40 -12.46 -19.62 -12.12
C VAL A 40 -13.90 -19.16 -11.93
N SER A 41 -14.64 -19.83 -11.04
CA SER A 41 -15.94 -19.35 -10.58
C SER A 41 -15.74 -18.24 -9.56
N ALA A 42 -16.35 -17.07 -9.79
CA ALA A 42 -16.36 -15.96 -8.84
C ALA A 42 -17.47 -16.15 -7.78
N ASN A 43 -17.38 -17.24 -6.99
CA ASN A 43 -18.28 -17.43 -5.85
C ASN A 43 -17.96 -16.37 -4.79
N GLY A 44 -18.92 -15.53 -4.43
CA GLY A 44 -18.77 -14.49 -3.38
C GLY A 44 -18.50 -13.07 -3.89
N SER A 45 -18.98 -12.71 -5.08
CA SER A 45 -18.91 -11.33 -5.58
C SER A 45 -19.52 -10.34 -4.57
N LEU A 46 -18.85 -9.20 -4.39
CA LEU A 46 -19.27 -8.11 -3.51
C LEU A 46 -20.14 -7.08 -4.23
N VAL A 47 -20.14 -7.10 -5.56
CA VAL A 47 -20.76 -6.07 -6.40
C VAL A 47 -21.55 -6.72 -7.53
N HIS A 48 -22.79 -6.28 -7.72
CA HIS A 48 -23.62 -6.68 -8.85
C HIS A 48 -22.94 -6.48 -10.20
N GLY A 49 -23.03 -7.50 -11.06
CA GLY A 49 -22.42 -7.54 -12.38
C GLY A 49 -21.03 -8.19 -12.43
N PHE A 50 -20.49 -8.65 -11.29
CA PHE A 50 -19.25 -9.42 -11.22
C PHE A 50 -19.46 -10.91 -10.91
N GLU A 51 -20.72 -11.37 -10.78
CA GLU A 51 -21.07 -12.78 -10.56
C GLU A 51 -20.74 -13.67 -11.77
N HIS A 52 -20.78 -13.08 -12.97
CA HIS A 52 -20.52 -13.78 -14.24
C HIS A 52 -19.45 -13.05 -15.06
N PRO A 53 -18.18 -13.08 -14.61
CA PRO A 53 -17.11 -12.33 -15.26
C PRO A 53 -16.88 -12.82 -16.69
N LYS A 54 -16.77 -11.87 -17.62
CA LYS A 54 -16.46 -12.14 -19.04
C LYS A 54 -14.98 -11.91 -19.31
N GLY A 55 -14.23 -13.00 -19.41
CA GLY A 55 -12.80 -13.00 -19.73
C GLY A 55 -11.89 -12.71 -18.53
N ALA A 56 -10.59 -12.93 -18.73
CA ALA A 56 -9.62 -13.03 -17.64
C ALA A 56 -9.51 -11.78 -16.76
N VAL A 57 -9.55 -10.57 -17.34
CA VAL A 57 -9.45 -9.32 -16.56
C VAL A 57 -10.66 -9.16 -15.63
N GLN A 58 -11.87 -9.45 -16.10
CA GLN A 58 -13.05 -9.38 -15.25
C GLN A 58 -13.02 -10.45 -14.15
N THR A 59 -12.51 -11.64 -14.47
CA THR A 59 -12.31 -12.72 -13.50
C THR A 59 -11.32 -12.30 -12.39
N MET A 60 -10.22 -11.64 -12.73
CA MET A 60 -9.29 -11.08 -11.74
C MET A 60 -9.95 -10.03 -10.85
N LEU A 61 -10.78 -9.14 -11.43
CA LEU A 61 -11.53 -8.15 -10.64
C LEU A 61 -12.54 -8.82 -9.70
N ALA A 62 -13.32 -9.77 -10.21
CA ALA A 62 -14.41 -10.44 -9.50
C ALA A 62 -13.95 -11.28 -8.29
N THR A 63 -12.70 -11.74 -8.32
CA THR A 63 -12.13 -12.62 -7.29
C THR A 63 -11.49 -11.87 -6.12
N SER A 64 -11.54 -10.53 -6.10
CA SER A 64 -10.91 -9.71 -5.07
C SER A 64 -11.60 -8.35 -4.89
N ASP A 65 -10.94 -7.43 -4.20
CA ASP A 65 -11.39 -6.04 -4.02
C ASP A 65 -11.33 -5.22 -5.33
N GLY A 66 -10.76 -5.76 -6.42
CA GLY A 66 -10.75 -5.09 -7.72
C GLY A 66 -12.14 -4.73 -8.25
N GLN A 67 -13.12 -5.61 -8.05
CA GLN A 67 -14.53 -5.34 -8.42
C GLN A 67 -15.07 -4.10 -7.71
N VAL A 68 -14.69 -3.89 -6.45
CA VAL A 68 -15.10 -2.74 -5.65
C VAL A 68 -14.49 -1.45 -6.23
N VAL A 69 -13.19 -1.47 -6.51
CA VAL A 69 -12.51 -0.29 -7.10
C VAL A 69 -13.11 0.02 -8.47
N ALA A 70 -13.40 -0.99 -9.28
CA ALA A 70 -14.05 -0.82 -10.57
C ALA A 70 -15.47 -0.27 -10.46
N ALA A 71 -16.26 -0.71 -9.47
CA ALA A 71 -17.60 -0.22 -9.22
C ALA A 71 -17.58 1.27 -8.86
N LEU A 72 -16.74 1.64 -7.88
CA LEU A 72 -16.59 3.03 -7.46
C LEU A 72 -16.03 3.93 -8.58
N ALA A 73 -15.14 3.41 -9.44
CA ALA A 73 -14.63 4.16 -10.59
C ALA A 73 -15.70 4.42 -11.66
N ARG A 74 -16.73 3.54 -11.77
CA ARG A 74 -17.87 3.72 -12.70
C ARG A 74 -18.95 4.65 -12.14
N ASP A 75 -18.91 4.90 -10.84
CA ASP A 75 -19.79 5.82 -10.13
C ASP A 75 -19.00 6.72 -9.17
N PRO A 76 -18.27 7.72 -9.70
CA PRO A 76 -17.48 8.60 -8.86
C PRO A 76 -18.31 9.47 -7.91
N SER A 77 -19.62 9.60 -8.19
CA SER A 77 -20.57 10.38 -7.39
C SER A 77 -21.07 9.64 -6.15
N LEU A 78 -20.79 8.33 -6.03
CA LEU A 78 -21.25 7.47 -4.93
C LEU A 78 -22.79 7.39 -4.82
N SER A 79 -23.51 7.52 -5.94
CA SER A 79 -24.97 7.57 -5.96
C SER A 79 -25.64 6.19 -6.05
N HIS A 80 -24.93 5.14 -6.46
CA HIS A 80 -25.48 3.81 -6.73
C HIS A 80 -25.01 2.78 -5.69
N ARG A 81 -25.34 3.01 -4.42
CA ARG A 81 -24.95 2.13 -3.30
C ARG A 81 -25.57 0.73 -3.41
N GLU A 82 -26.70 0.60 -4.10
CA GLU A 82 -27.40 -0.66 -4.36
C GLU A 82 -26.60 -1.64 -5.22
N ALA A 83 -25.51 -1.19 -5.87
CA ALA A 83 -24.60 -2.07 -6.58
C ALA A 83 -23.85 -3.05 -5.66
N PHE A 84 -23.87 -2.86 -4.33
CA PHE A 84 -23.09 -3.65 -3.37
C PHE A 84 -23.97 -4.66 -2.63
N ASN A 85 -23.58 -5.94 -2.68
CA ASN A 85 -24.35 -7.06 -2.11
C ASN A 85 -24.49 -6.99 -0.58
N GLY A 86 -23.54 -6.33 0.11
CA GLY A 86 -23.58 -6.11 1.56
C GLY A 86 -24.36 -4.86 2.00
N GLY A 87 -25.08 -4.20 1.08
CA GLY A 87 -25.89 -3.03 1.35
C GLY A 87 -25.09 -1.78 1.74
N ALA A 88 -25.77 -0.84 2.40
CA ALA A 88 -25.22 0.48 2.77
C ALA A 88 -23.94 0.39 3.61
N ALA A 89 -23.87 -0.58 4.52
CA ALA A 89 -22.75 -0.77 5.45
C ALA A 89 -21.48 -1.21 4.70
N GLU A 90 -21.60 -2.21 3.81
CA GLU A 90 -20.47 -2.67 2.99
C GLU A 90 -20.05 -1.59 1.98
N PHE A 91 -21.01 -0.93 1.34
CA PHE A 91 -20.72 0.22 0.48
C PHE A 91 -19.91 1.29 1.20
N ALA A 92 -20.34 1.73 2.39
CA ALA A 92 -19.64 2.74 3.18
C ALA A 92 -18.20 2.32 3.51
N TYR A 93 -18.00 1.08 3.95
CA TYR A 93 -16.67 0.55 4.25
C TYR A 93 -15.75 0.57 3.03
N ARG A 94 -16.28 0.24 1.85
CA ARG A 94 -15.51 0.19 0.60
C ARG A 94 -15.22 1.57 0.03
N ALA A 95 -16.19 2.47 0.08
CA ALA A 95 -16.10 3.83 -0.46
C ALA A 95 -15.16 4.74 0.34
N MET A 96 -14.75 4.38 1.56
CA MET A 96 -13.78 5.16 2.33
C MET A 96 -12.37 5.19 1.72
N ARG A 97 -12.09 4.39 0.69
CA ARG A 97 -10.80 4.28 -0.01
C ARG A 97 -10.92 4.77 -1.48
N PRO A 98 -11.15 6.07 -1.71
CA PRO A 98 -11.55 6.57 -3.03
C PRO A 98 -10.42 6.64 -4.04
N MET A 99 -9.16 6.81 -3.60
CA MET A 99 -8.09 7.22 -4.52
C MET A 99 -7.85 6.25 -5.69
N PRO A 100 -7.77 4.93 -5.49
CA PRO A 100 -7.65 3.98 -6.59
C PRO A 100 -8.78 4.12 -7.63
N ALA A 101 -10.01 4.29 -7.16
CA ALA A 101 -11.19 4.40 -8.01
C ALA A 101 -11.21 5.70 -8.80
N TYR A 102 -10.85 6.82 -8.18
CA TYR A 102 -10.78 8.12 -8.84
C TYR A 102 -9.64 8.22 -9.85
N LEU A 103 -8.50 7.59 -9.60
CA LEU A 103 -7.45 7.48 -10.61
C LEU A 103 -7.88 6.62 -11.80
N ALA A 104 -8.57 5.50 -11.55
CA ALA A 104 -9.10 4.67 -12.62
C ALA A 104 -10.18 5.42 -13.43
N TRP A 105 -11.07 6.15 -12.76
CA TRP A 105 -12.05 7.02 -13.43
C TRP A 105 -11.37 8.06 -14.32
N LEU A 106 -10.36 8.77 -13.79
CA LEU A 106 -9.60 9.78 -14.52
C LEU A 106 -8.89 9.18 -15.75
N LEU A 107 -8.19 8.06 -15.58
CA LEU A 107 -7.49 7.37 -16.69
C LEU A 107 -8.45 6.75 -17.71
N SER A 108 -9.67 6.42 -17.31
CA SER A 108 -10.73 5.97 -18.23
C SER A 108 -11.40 7.11 -19.00
N GLY A 109 -11.09 8.38 -18.68
CA GLY A 109 -11.79 9.54 -19.23
C GLY A 109 -13.28 9.56 -18.91
N GLY A 110 -13.68 8.96 -17.78
CA GLY A 110 -15.08 8.76 -17.38
C GLY A 110 -15.84 7.67 -18.13
N GLN A 111 -15.20 6.94 -19.05
CA GLN A 111 -15.85 5.88 -19.81
C GLN A 111 -15.91 4.57 -19.01
N ARG A 112 -17.13 4.16 -18.60
CA ARG A 112 -17.36 2.95 -17.77
C ARG A 112 -16.75 1.66 -18.34
N GLY A 113 -16.70 1.54 -19.68
CA GLY A 113 -16.13 0.39 -20.38
C GLY A 113 -14.60 0.30 -20.31
N TRP A 114 -13.92 1.43 -20.11
CA TRP A 114 -12.46 1.50 -20.06
C TRP A 114 -11.88 1.32 -18.66
N VAL A 115 -12.73 1.36 -17.61
CA VAL A 115 -12.32 1.21 -16.21
C VAL A 115 -11.43 -0.01 -15.94
N PRO A 116 -11.70 -1.23 -16.46
CA PRO A 116 -10.80 -2.37 -16.26
C PRO A 116 -9.38 -2.12 -16.80
N GLY A 117 -9.26 -1.54 -18.00
CA GLY A 117 -7.97 -1.17 -18.59
C GLY A 117 -7.28 -0.03 -17.82
N ALA A 118 -8.06 0.94 -17.34
CA ALA A 118 -7.56 2.01 -16.49
C ALA A 118 -7.00 1.46 -15.16
N LEU A 119 -7.65 0.48 -14.53
CA LEU A 119 -7.14 -0.17 -13.32
C LEU A 119 -5.82 -0.91 -13.57
N ILE A 120 -5.69 -1.61 -14.69
CA ILE A 120 -4.42 -2.21 -15.12
C ILE A 120 -3.33 -1.13 -15.18
N ALA A 121 -3.63 0.02 -15.79
CA ALA A 121 -2.68 1.13 -15.86
C ALA A 121 -2.34 1.68 -14.46
N VAL A 122 -3.31 1.87 -13.56
CA VAL A 122 -3.05 2.32 -12.17
C VAL A 122 -2.13 1.34 -11.44
N VAL A 123 -2.35 0.02 -11.59
CA VAL A 123 -1.50 -1.02 -10.97
C VAL A 123 -0.07 -0.97 -11.51
N ILE A 124 0.10 -0.87 -12.84
CA ILE A 124 1.42 -0.76 -13.49
C ILE A 124 2.15 0.50 -13.03
N LEU A 125 1.45 1.64 -13.02
CA LEU A 125 2.00 2.91 -12.53
C LEU A 125 2.36 2.83 -11.04
N GLY A 126 1.55 2.15 -10.23
CA GLY A 126 1.84 1.89 -8.82
C GLY A 126 3.13 1.07 -8.63
N GLY A 127 3.34 0.05 -9.45
CA GLY A 127 4.59 -0.73 -9.47
C GLY A 127 5.82 0.10 -9.85
N GLY A 128 5.70 0.98 -10.86
CA GLY A 128 6.76 1.92 -11.19
C GLY A 128 7.01 2.96 -10.08
N ALA A 129 5.95 3.47 -9.45
CA ALA A 129 6.03 4.46 -8.39
C ALA A 129 6.71 3.90 -7.13
N ILE A 130 6.36 2.67 -6.70
CA ILE A 130 7.00 2.05 -5.54
C ILE A 130 8.49 1.76 -5.81
N ALA A 131 8.83 1.36 -7.04
CA ALA A 131 10.23 1.19 -7.44
C ALA A 131 11.00 2.51 -7.42
N ALA A 132 10.39 3.60 -7.87
CA ALA A 132 10.97 4.94 -7.85
C ALA A 132 11.26 5.42 -6.43
N VAL A 133 10.27 5.34 -5.51
CA VAL A 133 10.50 5.78 -4.13
C VAL A 133 11.45 4.85 -3.39
N GLY A 134 11.44 3.55 -3.70
CA GLY A 134 12.42 2.60 -3.19
C GLY A 134 13.84 2.99 -3.62
N ALA A 135 14.03 3.31 -4.90
CA ALA A 135 15.31 3.79 -5.43
C ALA A 135 15.79 5.07 -4.72
N VAL A 136 14.89 6.03 -4.50
CA VAL A 136 15.20 7.26 -3.75
C VAL A 136 15.60 6.94 -2.30
N LEU A 137 14.87 6.05 -1.61
CA LEU A 137 15.24 5.60 -0.27
C LEU A 137 16.64 4.98 -0.26
N PHE A 138 16.90 4.00 -1.14
CA PHE A 138 18.22 3.36 -1.20
C PHE A 138 19.34 4.38 -1.41
N VAL A 139 19.19 5.31 -2.36
CA VAL A 139 20.20 6.36 -2.61
C VAL A 139 20.41 7.24 -1.38
N ARG A 140 19.33 7.64 -0.67
CA ARG A 140 19.42 8.42 0.57
C ARG A 140 20.18 7.68 1.68
N HIS A 141 20.13 6.35 1.67
CA HIS A 141 20.83 5.48 2.61
C HIS A 141 22.20 4.97 2.11
N GLY A 142 22.76 5.54 1.04
CA GLY A 142 24.07 5.17 0.50
C GLY A 142 24.10 3.87 -0.28
N VAL A 143 22.94 3.38 -0.73
CA VAL A 143 22.79 2.12 -1.48
C VAL A 143 22.43 2.43 -2.94
N PRO A 144 22.90 1.65 -3.93
CA PRO A 144 22.57 1.88 -5.34
C PRO A 144 21.06 1.88 -5.65
N ALA A 145 20.61 2.81 -6.50
CA ALA A 145 19.19 2.99 -6.85
C ALA A 145 18.52 1.74 -7.44
N ARG A 146 19.28 0.86 -8.10
CA ARG A 146 18.78 -0.39 -8.72
C ARG A 146 18.06 -1.32 -7.75
N PHE A 147 18.38 -1.25 -6.45
CA PHE A 147 17.65 -2.03 -5.44
C PHE A 147 16.19 -1.60 -5.29
N GLY A 148 15.83 -0.39 -5.77
CA GLY A 148 14.45 0.05 -5.87
C GLY A 148 13.56 -0.89 -6.67
N LEU A 149 14.10 -1.61 -7.67
CA LEU A 149 13.34 -2.61 -8.43
C LEU A 149 12.75 -3.71 -7.56
N VAL A 150 13.46 -4.10 -6.49
CA VAL A 150 13.00 -5.13 -5.55
C VAL A 150 11.74 -4.69 -4.81
N ALA A 151 11.51 -3.37 -4.67
CA ALA A 151 10.30 -2.84 -4.05
C ALA A 151 9.02 -3.24 -4.78
N ALA A 152 9.05 -3.32 -6.12
CA ALA A 152 7.92 -3.78 -6.93
C ALA A 152 7.66 -5.29 -6.81
N LEU A 153 8.64 -6.04 -6.31
CA LEU A 153 8.58 -7.49 -6.11
C LEU A 153 8.32 -7.89 -4.65
N LEU A 154 8.04 -6.93 -3.78
CA LEU A 154 7.71 -7.22 -2.38
C LEU A 154 6.39 -8.02 -2.31
N PRO A 155 6.23 -8.92 -1.33
CA PRO A 155 5.05 -9.78 -1.22
C PRO A 155 3.72 -9.02 -1.26
N GLY A 156 3.64 -7.87 -0.59
CA GLY A 156 2.46 -7.00 -0.61
C GLY A 156 2.18 -6.38 -1.98
N ALA A 157 3.22 -6.07 -2.76
CA ALA A 157 3.07 -5.55 -4.11
C ALA A 157 2.62 -6.64 -5.09
N LEU A 158 3.16 -7.86 -4.98
CA LEU A 158 2.79 -9.00 -5.82
C LEU A 158 1.37 -9.50 -5.55
N SER A 159 1.01 -9.66 -4.27
CA SER A 159 -0.35 -10.08 -3.87
C SER A 159 -1.43 -9.12 -4.35
N SER A 160 -1.10 -7.83 -4.41
CA SER A 160 -1.98 -6.78 -4.93
C SER A 160 -2.34 -6.95 -6.42
N LEU A 161 -1.50 -7.63 -7.20
CA LEU A 161 -1.73 -7.86 -8.64
C LEU A 161 -2.86 -8.86 -8.90
N HIS A 162 -3.07 -9.83 -8.00
CA HIS A 162 -4.09 -10.88 -8.17
C HIS A 162 -5.49 -10.29 -8.35
N GLY A 163 -5.79 -9.23 -7.60
CA GLY A 163 -7.07 -8.55 -7.59
C GLY A 163 -7.10 -7.22 -8.31
N LEU A 164 -6.05 -6.85 -9.05
CA LEU A 164 -5.88 -5.50 -9.62
C LEU A 164 -6.08 -4.37 -8.60
N VAL A 165 -5.64 -4.58 -7.36
CA VAL A 165 -5.70 -3.55 -6.32
C VAL A 165 -4.38 -2.80 -6.30
N PRO A 166 -4.33 -1.48 -6.48
CA PRO A 166 -3.05 -0.80 -6.70
C PRO A 166 -2.33 -0.37 -5.39
N GLU A 167 -2.21 -1.25 -4.39
CA GLU A 167 -1.63 -0.90 -3.06
C GLU A 167 -0.23 -0.25 -3.14
N ALA A 168 0.59 -0.70 -4.09
CA ALA A 168 1.94 -0.18 -4.33
C ALA A 168 1.94 1.35 -4.57
N GLY A 169 0.90 1.87 -5.25
CA GLY A 169 0.74 3.31 -5.47
C GLY A 169 0.53 4.08 -4.17
N GLY A 170 -0.31 3.57 -3.26
CA GLY A 170 -0.53 4.16 -1.95
C GLY A 170 0.74 4.20 -1.10
N VAL A 171 1.50 3.10 -1.08
CA VAL A 171 2.80 3.05 -0.39
C VAL A 171 3.80 4.04 -0.99
N ALA A 172 3.82 4.18 -2.32
CA ALA A 172 4.66 5.16 -2.99
C ALA A 172 4.30 6.59 -2.60
N LEU A 173 3.01 6.92 -2.51
CA LEU A 173 2.54 8.23 -2.07
C LEU A 173 3.00 8.56 -0.65
N VAL A 174 2.75 7.68 0.34
CA VAL A 174 3.13 8.00 1.72
C VAL A 174 4.64 8.01 1.95
N THR A 175 5.38 7.15 1.25
CA THR A 175 6.84 7.12 1.31
C THR A 175 7.43 8.37 0.67
N GLY A 176 6.94 8.76 -0.51
CA GLY A 176 7.30 10.01 -1.16
C GLY A 176 6.93 11.23 -0.31
N GLY A 177 5.77 11.20 0.33
CA GLY A 177 5.30 12.23 1.25
C GLY A 177 6.23 12.42 2.44
N TRP A 178 6.65 11.31 3.07
CA TRP A 178 7.65 11.31 4.14
C TRP A 178 9.01 11.86 3.66
N ILE A 179 9.50 11.41 2.50
CA ILE A 179 10.75 11.90 1.88
C ILE A 179 10.71 13.42 1.70
N LEU A 180 9.64 13.95 1.10
CA LEU A 180 9.47 15.37 0.80
C LEU A 180 9.31 16.23 2.06
N ALA A 181 8.58 15.74 3.05
CA ALA A 181 8.45 16.40 4.35
C ALA A 181 9.83 16.59 5.01
N LYS A 182 10.69 15.56 4.97
CA LYS A 182 12.06 15.63 5.47
C LYS A 182 12.99 16.52 4.61
N GLN A 183 12.62 16.85 3.37
CA GLN A 183 13.39 17.71 2.45
C GLN A 183 12.93 19.18 2.45
N ARG A 184 12.29 19.64 3.53
CA ARG A 184 11.71 21.01 3.65
C ARG A 184 10.62 21.33 2.63
N ARG A 185 10.07 20.33 1.93
CA ARG A 185 8.91 20.47 1.04
C ARG A 185 7.65 20.00 1.76
N LEU A 186 7.41 20.59 2.93
CA LEU A 186 6.40 20.13 3.90
C LEU A 186 5.02 19.96 3.28
N TRP A 187 4.50 20.98 2.60
CA TRP A 187 3.13 20.96 2.08
C TRP A 187 2.94 19.96 0.94
N LEU A 188 3.95 19.76 0.09
CA LEU A 188 3.92 18.67 -0.90
C LEU A 188 3.94 17.31 -0.20
N GLY A 189 4.73 17.17 0.88
CA GLY A 189 4.73 15.97 1.71
C GLY A 189 3.35 15.68 2.31
N VAL A 190 2.72 16.69 2.91
CA VAL A 190 1.37 16.62 3.49
C VAL A 190 0.31 16.26 2.45
N LEU A 191 0.39 16.84 1.24
CA LEU A 191 -0.49 16.48 0.13
C LEU A 191 -0.39 14.99 -0.20
N LEU A 192 0.83 14.47 -0.41
CA LEU A 192 1.02 13.05 -0.73
C LEU A 192 0.59 12.13 0.43
N LEU A 193 0.82 12.52 1.68
CA LEU A 193 0.36 11.77 2.86
C LEU A 193 -1.18 11.74 2.93
N SER A 194 -1.85 12.84 2.58
CA SER A 194 -3.32 12.93 2.55
C SER A 194 -3.89 12.03 1.44
N LEU A 195 -3.32 12.08 0.24
CA LEU A 195 -3.70 11.18 -0.86
C LEU A 195 -3.44 9.71 -0.49
N GLY A 196 -2.35 9.43 0.23
CA GLY A 196 -2.07 8.09 0.77
C GLY A 196 -3.12 7.62 1.79
N GLY A 197 -3.57 8.49 2.69
CA GLY A 197 -4.66 8.18 3.62
C GLY A 197 -5.98 7.86 2.93
N LEU A 198 -6.30 8.57 1.83
CA LEU A 198 -7.44 8.28 0.97
C LEU A 198 -7.23 7.04 0.07
N TRP A 199 -6.01 6.52 -0.02
CA TRP A 199 -5.75 5.24 -0.67
C TRP A 199 -6.12 4.09 0.23
N ARG A 200 -5.69 4.18 1.50
CA ARG A 200 -5.98 3.21 2.54
C ARG A 200 -5.74 3.84 3.90
N GLU A 201 -6.66 3.60 4.82
CA GLU A 201 -6.63 4.10 6.19
C GLU A 201 -5.39 3.64 6.96
N THR A 202 -4.87 2.44 6.68
CA THR A 202 -3.66 1.92 7.33
C THR A 202 -2.40 2.71 6.98
N LEU A 203 -2.42 3.46 5.86
CA LEU A 203 -1.31 4.33 5.47
C LEU A 203 -1.25 5.62 6.31
N LEU A 204 -2.31 5.94 7.09
CA LEU A 204 -2.28 7.01 8.10
C LEU A 204 -1.32 6.73 9.26
N VAL A 205 -0.76 5.51 9.36
CA VAL A 205 0.36 5.23 10.28
C VAL A 205 1.55 6.14 10.00
N VAL A 206 1.84 6.48 8.73
CA VAL A 206 2.97 7.36 8.39
C VAL A 206 2.81 8.77 8.97
N PRO A 207 1.70 9.51 8.71
CA PRO A 207 1.48 10.80 9.36
C PRO A 207 1.32 10.69 10.88
N ALA A 208 0.77 9.59 11.43
CA ALA A 208 0.73 9.38 12.89
C ALA A 208 2.14 9.38 13.49
N VAL A 209 3.05 8.60 12.89
CA VAL A 209 4.45 8.54 13.32
C VAL A 209 5.12 9.90 13.17
N LEU A 210 4.85 10.65 12.09
CA LEU A 210 5.37 12.01 11.92
C LEU A 210 4.86 12.99 12.97
N VAL A 211 3.58 12.93 13.36
CA VAL A 211 3.03 13.72 14.48
C VAL A 211 3.78 13.39 15.77
N LEU A 212 3.87 12.10 16.12
CA LEU A 212 4.47 11.65 17.38
C LEU A 212 5.96 11.99 17.47
N THR A 213 6.71 11.70 16.40
CA THR A 213 8.15 12.00 16.34
C THR A 213 8.42 13.49 16.35
N THR A 214 7.64 14.29 15.62
CA THR A 214 7.80 15.76 15.62
C THR A 214 7.47 16.35 16.99
N LEU A 215 6.41 15.90 17.66
CA LEU A 215 6.09 16.31 19.02
C LEU A 215 7.19 15.91 20.01
N TRP A 216 7.75 14.71 19.87
CA TRP A 216 8.81 14.22 20.73
C TRP A 216 10.12 15.02 20.56
N GLU A 217 10.52 15.28 19.31
CA GLU A 217 11.77 15.96 18.96
C GLU A 217 11.71 17.47 19.24
N THR A 218 10.61 18.12 18.86
CA THR A 218 10.50 19.60 18.91
C THR A 218 9.77 20.12 20.14
N ARG A 219 9.00 19.26 20.82
CA ARG A 219 8.08 19.63 21.91
C ARG A 219 7.07 20.73 21.53
N ALA A 220 6.86 20.95 20.23
CA ALA A 220 6.03 22.03 19.72
C ALA A 220 4.83 21.50 18.91
N ALA A 221 3.61 21.69 19.41
CA ALA A 221 2.38 21.29 18.72
C ALA A 221 2.24 21.93 17.33
N ARG A 222 2.68 23.20 17.18
CA ARG A 222 2.65 23.93 15.90
C ARG A 222 3.50 23.24 14.82
N ALA A 223 4.61 22.61 15.19
CA ALA A 223 5.46 21.89 14.24
C ALA A 223 4.83 20.58 13.76
N ALA A 224 4.04 19.92 14.62
CA ALA A 224 3.35 18.67 14.30
C ALA A 224 2.00 18.88 13.58
N ALA A 225 1.38 20.05 13.75
CA ALA A 225 0.04 20.35 13.22
C ALA A 225 -0.14 20.07 11.71
N PRO A 226 0.83 20.35 10.82
CA PRO A 226 0.68 20.02 9.39
C PRO A 226 0.48 18.53 9.12
N TYR A 227 1.03 17.65 9.96
CA TYR A 227 0.85 16.20 9.84
C TYR A 227 -0.49 15.69 10.38
N LEU A 228 -1.32 16.56 10.97
CA LEU A 228 -2.71 16.27 11.30
C LEU A 228 -3.65 16.44 10.08
N VAL A 229 -3.22 17.15 9.04
CA VAL A 229 -4.03 17.40 7.83
C VAL A 229 -4.46 16.09 7.13
N PRO A 230 -3.61 15.06 6.95
CA PRO A 230 -4.04 13.78 6.38
C PRO A 230 -5.21 13.12 7.14
N PHE A 231 -5.25 13.25 8.46
CA PHE A 231 -6.35 12.75 9.28
C PHE A 231 -7.62 13.56 9.07
N ALA A 232 -7.50 14.90 9.02
CA ALA A 232 -8.64 15.78 8.75
C ALA A 232 -9.22 15.53 7.35
N VAL A 233 -8.38 15.35 6.33
CA VAL A 233 -8.79 15.01 4.95
C VAL A 233 -9.51 13.66 4.93
N PHE A 234 -8.94 12.63 5.56
CA PHE A 234 -9.57 11.31 5.63
C PHE A 234 -10.89 11.35 6.40
N ALA A 235 -10.95 12.06 7.54
CA ALA A 235 -12.17 12.22 8.32
C ALA A 235 -13.27 12.98 7.55
N GLY A 236 -12.91 14.04 6.83
CA GLY A 236 -13.82 14.77 5.95
C GLY A 236 -14.38 13.87 4.85
N TRP A 237 -13.55 13.03 4.23
CA TRP A 237 -14.00 12.04 3.26
C TRP A 237 -14.94 11.00 3.86
N VAL A 238 -14.59 10.44 5.02
CA VAL A 238 -15.42 9.47 5.75
C VAL A 238 -16.78 10.07 6.11
N ALA A 239 -16.82 11.34 6.53
CA ALA A 239 -18.07 12.04 6.79
C ALA A 239 -18.92 12.16 5.52
N PHE A 240 -18.31 12.55 4.39
CA PHE A 240 -18.99 12.57 3.10
C PHE A 240 -19.56 11.19 2.70
N VAL A 241 -18.76 10.12 2.83
CA VAL A 241 -19.20 8.75 2.54
C VAL A 241 -20.35 8.33 3.44
N ARG A 242 -20.32 8.70 4.73
CA ARG A 242 -21.41 8.40 5.66
C ARG A 242 -22.73 9.02 5.20
N GLU A 243 -22.71 10.28 4.78
CA GLU A 243 -23.91 10.96 4.28
C GLU A 243 -24.43 10.30 2.99
N GLN A 244 -23.55 9.91 2.06
CA GLN A 244 -23.96 9.22 0.82
C GLN A 244 -24.46 7.80 1.07
N ALA A 245 -23.79 7.06 1.95
CA ALA A 245 -24.11 5.67 2.22
C ALA A 245 -25.32 5.52 3.14
N GLY A 246 -25.57 6.48 4.04
CA GLY A 246 -26.51 6.34 5.15
C GLY A 246 -26.02 5.37 6.23
N ALA A 247 -24.73 5.03 6.24
CA ALA A 247 -24.12 4.10 7.18
C ALA A 247 -22.68 4.52 7.50
N TRP A 248 -22.19 4.16 8.69
CA TRP A 248 -20.81 4.40 9.08
C TRP A 248 -19.86 3.38 8.41
N PRO A 249 -18.69 3.80 7.87
CA PRO A 249 -17.75 2.88 7.23
C PRO A 249 -17.20 1.75 8.10
N TRP A 250 -17.26 1.86 9.42
CA TRP A 250 -16.85 0.80 10.37
C TRP A 250 -17.98 -0.15 10.77
N SER A 251 -19.19 0.01 10.23
CA SER A 251 -20.32 -0.89 10.56
C SER A 251 -20.08 -2.34 10.11
N THR A 252 -19.26 -2.60 9.08
CA THR A 252 -18.84 -3.94 8.65
C THR A 252 -17.40 -4.31 9.03
N SER A 253 -16.73 -3.54 9.91
CA SER A 253 -15.32 -3.80 10.25
C SER A 253 -15.09 -4.88 11.30
N VAL A 254 -16.09 -5.69 11.62
CA VAL A 254 -16.01 -6.74 12.64
C VAL A 254 -14.89 -7.73 12.30
N GLY A 255 -14.02 -8.00 13.28
CA GLY A 255 -12.92 -8.96 13.14
C GLY A 255 -11.66 -8.47 12.40
N ARG A 256 -11.63 -7.21 11.95
CA ARG A 256 -10.45 -6.62 11.26
C ARG A 256 -9.42 -6.00 12.20
N LEU A 257 -9.85 -5.59 13.40
CA LEU A 257 -8.98 -5.23 14.52
C LEU A 257 -9.28 -6.16 15.69
N ALA A 258 -8.27 -6.42 16.51
CA ALA A 258 -8.37 -7.24 17.71
C ALA A 258 -7.45 -6.69 18.81
N ALA A 259 -7.58 -7.23 20.02
CA ALA A 259 -6.56 -7.02 21.04
C ALA A 259 -5.19 -7.53 20.53
N PRO A 260 -4.06 -6.95 21.00
CA PRO A 260 -2.73 -7.31 20.53
C PRO A 260 -2.50 -8.83 20.48
N PHE A 261 -1.98 -9.31 19.35
CA PHE A 261 -1.66 -10.70 19.02
C PHE A 261 -2.84 -11.67 18.92
N VAL A 262 -4.06 -11.29 19.32
CA VAL A 262 -5.24 -12.18 19.28
C VAL A 262 -5.56 -12.60 17.85
N GLY A 263 -5.40 -11.71 16.86
CA GLY A 263 -5.61 -12.05 15.46
C GLY A 263 -4.69 -13.18 14.98
N ILE A 264 -3.40 -13.09 15.30
CA ILE A 264 -2.39 -14.10 14.94
C ILE A 264 -2.70 -15.44 15.62
N VAL A 265 -2.96 -15.41 16.93
CA VAL A 265 -3.20 -16.63 17.72
C VAL A 265 -4.44 -17.39 17.24
N LYS A 266 -5.52 -16.68 16.93
CA LYS A 266 -6.75 -17.31 16.42
C LYS A 266 -6.60 -17.89 15.02
N ASP A 267 -5.65 -17.37 14.25
CA ASP A 267 -5.55 -17.69 12.83
C ASP A 267 -4.46 -18.73 12.51
N ILE A 268 -3.50 -18.93 13.42
CA ILE A 268 -2.39 -19.88 13.23
C ILE A 268 -2.85 -21.31 12.88
N SER A 269 -4.03 -21.74 13.38
CA SER A 269 -4.63 -23.03 13.07
C SER A 269 -5.10 -23.17 11.61
N TYR A 270 -5.35 -22.04 10.94
CA TYR A 270 -5.79 -22.01 9.54
C TYR A 270 -4.63 -21.97 8.54
N TRP A 271 -3.41 -21.66 9.00
CA TRP A 271 -2.22 -21.56 8.14
C TRP A 271 -1.69 -22.91 7.63
N LYS A 272 -2.31 -24.04 8.01
CA LYS A 272 -2.03 -25.40 7.52
C LYS A 272 -0.53 -25.61 7.18
N ASN A 273 -0.21 -25.82 5.89
CA ASN A 273 1.15 -26.13 5.42
C ASN A 273 2.08 -24.90 5.31
N THR A 274 1.57 -23.67 5.44
CA THR A 274 2.37 -22.43 5.36
C THR A 274 2.73 -21.87 6.72
N ALA A 275 2.19 -22.41 7.83
CA ALA A 275 2.38 -21.88 9.17
C ALA A 275 3.86 -21.60 9.53
N ALA A 276 4.77 -22.51 9.20
CA ALA A 276 6.20 -22.31 9.45
C ALA A 276 6.80 -21.10 8.69
N LEU A 277 6.36 -20.87 7.45
CA LEU A 277 6.79 -19.74 6.63
C LEU A 277 6.22 -18.41 7.15
N GLU A 278 4.94 -18.41 7.54
CA GLU A 278 4.28 -17.24 8.14
C GLU A 278 4.97 -16.84 9.46
N ILE A 279 5.21 -17.80 10.34
CA ILE A 279 5.92 -17.58 11.61
C ILE A 279 7.34 -17.06 11.35
N LEU A 280 8.07 -17.66 10.41
CA LEU A 280 9.40 -17.19 10.03
C LEU A 280 9.36 -15.74 9.51
N ALA A 281 8.39 -15.39 8.68
CA ALA A 281 8.23 -14.02 8.17
C ALA A 281 7.97 -13.02 9.30
N ILE A 282 7.11 -13.35 10.28
CA ILE A 282 6.84 -12.52 11.46
C ILE A 282 8.11 -12.35 12.29
N VAL A 283 8.85 -13.43 12.58
CA VAL A 283 10.08 -13.39 13.36
C VAL A 283 11.17 -12.57 12.68
N VAL A 284 11.37 -12.76 11.37
CA VAL A 284 12.32 -11.96 10.58
C VAL A 284 11.94 -10.49 10.59
N THR A 285 10.65 -10.18 10.44
CA THR A 285 10.14 -8.80 10.50
C THR A 285 10.43 -8.16 11.86
N ALA A 286 10.14 -8.86 12.96
CA ALA A 286 10.44 -8.38 14.31
C ALA A 286 11.94 -8.17 14.52
N ALA A 287 12.79 -9.10 14.07
CA ALA A 287 14.25 -8.98 14.16
C ALA A 287 14.77 -7.75 13.38
N VAL A 288 14.19 -7.47 12.21
CA VAL A 288 14.54 -6.32 11.38
C VAL A 288 14.11 -4.99 12.02
N ILE A 289 12.95 -4.95 12.68
CA ILE A 289 12.53 -3.79 13.50
C ILE A 289 13.52 -3.57 14.64
N VAL A 290 13.87 -4.62 15.39
CA VAL A 290 14.84 -4.54 16.50
C VAL A 290 16.20 -4.05 15.99
N LEU A 291 16.66 -4.55 14.85
CA LEU A 291 17.90 -4.10 14.21
C LEU A 291 17.84 -2.60 13.88
N ALA A 292 16.75 -2.14 13.25
CA ALA A 292 16.56 -0.72 12.90
C ALA A 292 16.59 0.17 14.15
N VAL A 293 15.88 -0.22 15.21
CA VAL A 293 15.84 0.51 16.49
C VAL A 293 17.23 0.55 17.14
N ARG A 294 17.92 -0.60 17.23
CA ARG A 294 19.27 -0.68 17.81
C ARG A 294 20.28 0.18 17.07
N ARG A 295 20.14 0.29 15.75
CA ARG A 295 20.99 1.13 14.90
C ARG A 295 20.58 2.60 14.85
N ARG A 296 19.50 2.98 15.55
CA ARG A 296 18.90 4.32 15.50
C ARG A 296 18.65 4.78 14.06
N ASP A 297 18.16 3.87 13.22
CA ASP A 297 17.85 4.16 11.83
C ASP A 297 16.67 5.15 11.75
N GLU A 298 16.71 6.09 10.81
CA GLU A 298 15.64 7.09 10.63
C GLU A 298 14.30 6.47 10.22
N LEU A 299 14.32 5.25 9.66
CA LEU A 299 13.11 4.49 9.32
C LEU A 299 12.52 3.75 10.52
N ALA A 300 13.25 3.60 11.63
CA ALA A 300 12.84 2.81 12.77
C ALA A 300 11.47 3.23 13.36
N PRO A 301 11.14 4.52 13.54
CA PRO A 301 9.83 4.92 14.05
C PRO A 301 8.67 4.46 13.16
N LEU A 302 8.84 4.51 11.84
CA LEU A 302 7.82 4.05 10.89
C LEU A 302 7.66 2.54 10.97
N MET A 303 8.78 1.81 11.03
CA MET A 303 8.77 0.36 11.17
C MET A 303 8.12 -0.09 12.49
N VAL A 304 8.39 0.62 13.59
CA VAL A 304 7.72 0.39 14.88
C VAL A 304 6.22 0.67 14.77
N GLY A 305 5.82 1.78 14.13
CA GLY A 305 4.40 2.10 13.91
C GLY A 305 3.64 1.00 13.16
N TYR A 306 4.22 0.48 12.07
CA TYR A 306 3.62 -0.66 11.34
C TYR A 306 3.74 -1.99 12.10
N GLY A 307 4.79 -2.17 12.91
CA GLY A 307 4.90 -3.33 13.80
C GLY A 307 3.77 -3.36 14.83
N VAL A 308 3.48 -2.23 15.47
CA VAL A 308 2.34 -2.07 16.38
C VAL A 308 1.02 -2.33 15.66
N LEU A 309 0.83 -1.78 14.45
CA LEU A 309 -0.35 -2.08 13.62
C LEU A 309 -0.49 -3.60 13.40
N GLY A 310 0.60 -4.28 13.04
CA GLY A 310 0.63 -5.74 12.89
C GLY A 310 0.10 -6.49 14.11
N THR A 311 0.46 -6.03 15.33
CA THR A 311 -0.01 -6.69 16.55
C THR A 311 -1.52 -6.56 16.76
N VAL A 312 -2.16 -5.48 16.31
CA VAL A 312 -3.61 -5.22 16.54
C VAL A 312 -4.50 -5.62 15.35
N MET A 313 -3.91 -6.10 14.26
CA MET A 313 -4.66 -6.64 13.12
C MET A 313 -5.46 -7.87 13.56
N GLY A 314 -6.73 -7.89 13.17
CA GLY A 314 -7.65 -8.96 13.51
C GLY A 314 -7.49 -10.21 12.64
N GLN A 315 -8.21 -11.27 13.01
CA GLN A 315 -8.13 -12.58 12.36
C GLN A 315 -8.37 -12.52 10.86
N VAL A 316 -9.35 -11.70 10.41
CA VAL A 316 -9.70 -11.55 9.00
C VAL A 316 -8.50 -11.10 8.15
N VAL A 317 -7.60 -10.29 8.73
CA VAL A 317 -6.45 -9.77 8.01
C VAL A 317 -5.26 -10.73 8.06
N TRP A 318 -5.13 -11.50 9.14
CA TRP A 318 -4.11 -12.54 9.26
C TRP A 318 -4.45 -13.81 8.47
N HIS A 319 -5.72 -13.98 8.06
CA HIS A 319 -6.25 -15.17 7.40
C HIS A 319 -5.45 -15.65 6.20
N THR A 320 -5.00 -14.70 5.38
CA THR A 320 -4.18 -15.02 4.22
C THR A 320 -2.93 -14.16 4.21
N TRP A 321 -1.83 -14.75 3.73
CA TRP A 321 -0.56 -14.05 3.57
C TRP A 321 -0.69 -12.80 2.70
N ALA A 322 -1.55 -12.87 1.68
CA ALA A 322 -1.83 -11.76 0.79
C ALA A 322 -2.41 -10.55 1.52
N ASP A 323 -3.32 -10.76 2.47
CA ASP A 323 -4.02 -9.67 3.16
C ASP A 323 -3.10 -8.90 4.10
N TRP A 324 -2.35 -9.60 4.95
CA TRP A 324 -1.43 -8.93 5.87
C TRP A 324 -0.19 -8.38 5.16
N CYS A 325 0.31 -9.04 4.11
CA CYS A 325 1.44 -8.52 3.33
C CYS A 325 1.13 -7.18 2.66
N ARG A 326 -0.11 -7.00 2.18
CA ARG A 326 -0.58 -5.74 1.58
C ARG A 326 -0.61 -4.61 2.60
N VAL A 327 -1.12 -4.87 3.81
CA VAL A 327 -1.19 -3.87 4.89
C VAL A 327 0.20 -3.49 5.38
N LEU A 328 1.09 -4.48 5.52
CA LEU A 328 2.46 -4.28 6.01
C LEU A 328 3.46 -3.96 4.88
N LEU A 329 3.03 -3.72 3.64
CA LEU A 329 3.92 -3.39 2.52
C LEU A 329 4.91 -2.24 2.81
N PRO A 330 4.51 -1.14 3.49
CA PRO A 330 5.46 -0.10 3.92
C PRO A 330 6.58 -0.63 4.83
N LEU A 331 6.25 -1.53 5.76
CA LEU A 331 7.22 -2.17 6.66
C LEU A 331 8.20 -3.03 5.88
N HIS A 332 7.72 -3.81 4.91
CA HIS A 332 8.57 -4.63 4.04
C HIS A 332 9.55 -3.76 3.23
N LEU A 333 9.09 -2.62 2.69
CA LEU A 333 9.94 -1.68 1.96
C LEU A 333 11.05 -1.11 2.86
N MET A 334 10.68 -0.61 4.04
CA MET A 334 11.65 -0.02 4.98
C MET A 334 12.62 -1.07 5.53
N GLY A 335 12.12 -2.26 5.86
CA GLY A 335 12.94 -3.38 6.32
C GLY A 335 13.94 -3.83 5.27
N LEU A 336 13.55 -3.87 3.99
CA LEU A 336 14.46 -4.16 2.89
C LEU A 336 15.60 -3.12 2.80
N VAL A 337 15.28 -1.83 2.96
CA VAL A 337 16.30 -0.75 2.98
C VAL A 337 17.29 -0.96 4.12
N VAL A 338 16.80 -1.21 5.35
CA VAL A 338 17.64 -1.46 6.53
C VAL A 338 18.55 -2.68 6.33
N LEU A 339 18.02 -3.78 5.77
CA LEU A 339 18.77 -5.01 5.52
C LEU A 339 19.86 -4.84 4.47
N VAL A 340 19.54 -4.21 3.33
CA VAL A 340 20.53 -4.02 2.24
C VAL A 340 21.62 -3.05 2.69
N ARG A 341 21.24 -1.96 3.36
CA ARG A 341 22.19 -0.99 3.95
C ARG A 341 23.14 -1.69 4.91
N ALA A 342 22.62 -2.56 5.78
CA ALA A 342 23.43 -3.30 6.75
C ALA A 342 24.53 -4.13 6.10
N ARG A 343 24.26 -4.71 4.92
CA ARG A 343 25.23 -5.52 4.16
C ARG A 343 26.21 -4.67 3.35
N TYR A 344 25.74 -3.56 2.79
CA TYR A 344 26.57 -2.68 1.96
C TYR A 344 27.65 -1.97 2.78
N VAL A 345 27.29 -1.39 3.93
CA VAL A 345 28.24 -0.67 4.79
C VAL A 345 29.38 -1.56 5.27
N VAL A 346 29.10 -2.83 5.63
CA VAL A 346 30.13 -3.79 6.08
C VAL A 346 31.14 -4.11 4.98
N ARG A 347 30.72 -4.12 3.71
CA ARG A 347 31.60 -4.44 2.57
C ARG A 347 32.54 -3.30 2.23
N ASP A 348 32.10 -2.05 2.35
CA ASP A 348 32.94 -0.89 2.06
C ASP A 348 34.02 -0.72 3.14
N THR A 349 33.71 -0.99 4.41
CA THR A 349 34.72 -0.99 5.48
C THR A 349 35.76 -2.11 5.32
N ALA A 350 35.36 -3.28 4.83
CA ALA A 350 36.27 -4.41 4.63
C ALA A 350 37.16 -4.29 3.37
N ARG A 351 36.85 -3.36 2.46
CA ARG A 351 37.69 -3.06 1.27
C ARG A 351 38.65 -1.90 1.49
N ALA A 352 38.45 -1.13 2.57
CA ALA A 352 39.23 0.05 2.90
C ALA A 352 40.32 -0.20 3.94
N GLY A 353 40.40 -1.40 4.51
CA GLY A 353 41.47 -1.87 5.40
C GLY A 353 42.15 -3.09 4.82
#